data_AF-A0A8J5STP1-F1
#
_entry.id   AF-A0A8J5STP1-F1
#
_cell.length_a   1.000
_cell.length_b   1.000
_cell.length_c   1.000
_cell.angle_alpha   90.00
_cell.angle_beta   90.00
_cell.angle_gamma   90.00
#
_symmetry.space_group_name_H-M   'P 1'
#
loop_
_entity.id
_entity.type
_entity.pdbx_description
1 polymer ?
#
loop_
_entity_poly.entity_id
_entity_poly.type
_entity_poly.pdbx_seq_one_letter_code
_entity_poly.pdbx_strand_id
1 'polypeptide(L)'
;MTAPEDKGKKAKTDSDGPEESEQIDGALVLSIEKLQEIQDDLEKVNEEASDKVLEVEQKYSEIRRPVYLRRSDIIKTIPDFWLTAFLSHPLLSELLTEEDQKMFKYLESVDVDDSKDVKSGYSITLNFSENPYFEDRKLTKTYAFADDGTTTINATHIKWKEGMVLCSFKSFFSVIVWKLQS
;
A
#
# COMPACT_ATOMS: atom_id res chain seq x y z
N MET A 1 24.06 85.81 12.45
CA MET A 1 24.25 86.24 11.04
C MET A 1 24.12 84.96 10.22
N THR A 2 22.93 84.56 9.77
CA THR A 2 22.12 84.96 8.59
C THR A 2 22.02 83.74 7.67
N ALA A 3 20.83 83.16 7.59
CA ALA A 3 20.38 82.35 6.43
C ALA A 3 19.98 83.33 5.29
N PRO A 4 19.80 82.91 4.02
CA PRO A 4 18.70 82.01 3.62
C PRO A 4 18.97 81.01 2.46
N GLU A 5 18.00 80.14 2.25
CA GLU A 5 17.72 79.31 1.06
C GLU A 5 17.36 80.16 -0.19
N ASP A 6 17.57 79.67 -1.42
CA ASP A 6 16.51 79.51 -2.45
C ASP A 6 16.94 78.71 -3.72
N LYS A 7 15.91 78.08 -4.29
CA LYS A 7 15.67 77.17 -5.43
C LYS A 7 16.53 77.18 -6.71
N GLY A 8 16.88 75.98 -7.16
CA GLY A 8 16.14 75.25 -8.22
C GLY A 8 16.55 75.40 -9.70
N LYS A 9 16.94 74.27 -10.35
CA LYS A 9 16.29 73.70 -11.56
C LYS A 9 17.00 72.42 -12.08
N LYS A 10 16.17 71.42 -12.38
CA LYS A 10 16.45 70.12 -13.06
C LYS A 10 17.17 70.28 -14.40
N ALA A 11 18.00 69.28 -14.76
CA ALA A 11 17.77 68.44 -15.96
C ALA A 11 18.75 67.25 -16.05
N LYS A 12 18.15 66.07 -16.26
CA LYS A 12 18.66 64.86 -16.95
C LYS A 12 19.86 64.13 -16.37
N THR A 13 19.56 62.99 -15.75
CA THR A 13 20.37 61.78 -15.97
C THR A 13 19.40 60.66 -16.33
N ASP A 14 19.71 60.01 -17.44
CA ASP A 14 18.88 59.07 -18.15
C ASP A 14 18.52 57.83 -17.34
N SER A 15 17.29 57.39 -17.58
CA SER A 15 16.77 56.07 -17.27
C SER A 15 17.50 55.04 -18.12
N ASP A 16 18.11 54.04 -17.49
CA ASP A 16 18.10 52.64 -17.93
C ASP A 16 18.88 51.81 -16.92
N GLY A 17 18.19 51.34 -15.88
CA GLY A 17 18.59 50.09 -15.24
C GLY A 17 18.02 48.98 -16.13
N PRO A 18 18.81 47.97 -16.53
CA PRO A 18 18.23 46.84 -17.24
C PRO A 18 17.31 46.11 -16.28
N GLU A 19 16.01 46.25 -16.52
CA GLU A 19 15.02 45.26 -16.10
C GLU A 19 15.39 43.96 -16.83
N GLU A 20 16.11 43.07 -16.16
CA GLU A 20 16.26 41.66 -16.56
C GLU A 20 14.89 40.97 -16.44
N SER A 21 14.00 41.32 -17.36
CA SER A 21 12.75 40.63 -17.61
C SER A 21 13.05 39.44 -18.53
N GLU A 22 13.24 38.28 -17.90
CA GLU A 22 12.96 36.92 -18.39
C GLU A 22 12.73 36.78 -19.92
N GLN A 23 13.79 36.86 -20.72
CA GLN A 23 13.79 36.21 -22.03
C GLN A 23 14.30 34.79 -21.85
N ILE A 24 13.38 33.83 -21.75
CA ILE A 24 13.73 32.43 -21.84
C ILE A 24 14.34 32.22 -23.24
N ASP A 25 15.62 31.83 -23.29
CA ASP A 25 16.35 31.55 -24.52
C ASP A 25 15.58 30.53 -25.37
N GLY A 26 15.24 30.87 -26.62
CA GLY A 26 14.52 29.98 -27.52
C GLY A 26 15.25 28.65 -27.76
N ALA A 27 16.58 28.62 -27.63
CA ALA A 27 17.36 27.38 -27.68
C ALA A 27 17.13 26.48 -26.46
N LEU A 28 16.91 27.07 -25.28
CA LEU A 28 16.56 26.35 -24.06
C LEU A 28 15.16 25.73 -24.17
N VAL A 29 14.18 26.46 -24.70
CA VAL A 29 12.82 25.94 -24.94
C VAL A 29 12.84 24.72 -25.87
N LEU A 30 13.52 24.82 -27.02
CA LEU A 30 13.67 23.71 -27.96
C LEU A 30 14.38 22.49 -27.34
N SER A 31 15.30 22.71 -26.41
CA SER A 31 16.00 21.63 -25.71
C SER A 31 15.08 20.95 -24.69
N ILE A 32 14.21 21.70 -24.01
CA ILE A 32 13.21 21.16 -23.08
C ILE A 32 12.14 20.36 -23.84
N GLU A 33 11.67 20.83 -25.00
CA GLU A 33 10.71 20.09 -25.83
C GLU A 33 11.27 18.72 -26.26
N LYS A 34 12.51 18.68 -26.74
CA LYS A 34 13.19 17.41 -27.08
C LYS A 34 13.36 16.50 -25.87
N LEU A 35 13.63 17.06 -24.69
CA LEU A 35 13.71 16.28 -23.46
C LEU A 35 12.36 15.69 -23.10
N GLN A 36 11.27 16.44 -23.27
CA GLN A 36 9.91 15.94 -23.04
C GLN A 36 9.58 14.79 -24.00
N GLU A 37 9.89 14.91 -25.29
CA GLU A 37 9.70 13.80 -26.26
C GLU A 37 10.43 12.52 -25.81
N ILE A 38 11.67 12.64 -25.31
CA ILE A 38 12.43 11.49 -24.78
C ILE A 38 11.78 10.92 -23.52
N GLN A 39 11.24 11.77 -22.64
CA GLN A 39 10.53 11.33 -21.42
C GLN A 39 9.25 10.57 -21.77
N ASP A 40 8.51 11.02 -22.78
CA ASP A 40 7.30 10.33 -23.27
C ASP A 40 7.66 8.96 -23.87
N ASP A 41 8.75 8.87 -24.64
CA ASP A 41 9.26 7.60 -25.17
C ASP A 41 9.70 6.64 -24.03
N LEU A 42 10.34 7.16 -22.97
CA LEU A 42 10.71 6.38 -21.79
C LEU A 42 9.48 5.87 -21.04
N GLU A 43 8.44 6.69 -20.88
CA GLU A 43 7.18 6.30 -20.25
C GLU A 43 6.53 5.14 -21.00
N LYS A 44 6.47 5.23 -22.34
CA LYS A 44 5.96 4.15 -23.19
C LYS A 44 6.73 2.84 -23.04
N VAL A 45 8.05 2.89 -22.95
CA VAL A 45 8.87 1.68 -22.70
C VAL A 45 8.58 1.09 -21.31
N ASN A 46 8.39 1.95 -20.30
CA ASN A 46 8.04 1.52 -18.95
C ASN A 46 6.64 0.90 -18.88
N GLU A 47 5.65 1.45 -19.61
CA GLU A 47 4.32 0.86 -19.76
C GLU A 47 4.40 -0.54 -20.39
N GLU A 48 5.13 -0.71 -21.49
CA GLU A 48 5.29 -2.03 -22.13
C GLU A 48 5.97 -3.06 -21.20
N ALA A 49 6.96 -2.61 -20.42
CA ALA A 49 7.60 -3.46 -19.40
C ALA A 49 6.62 -3.82 -18.28
N SER A 50 5.79 -2.86 -17.85
CA SER A 50 4.75 -3.05 -16.84
C SER A 50 3.73 -4.10 -17.27
N ASP A 51 3.26 -4.03 -18.51
CA ASP A 51 2.29 -4.96 -19.09
C ASP A 51 2.85 -6.39 -19.17
N LYS A 52 4.10 -6.54 -19.63
CA LYS A 52 4.75 -7.86 -19.70
C LYS A 52 4.91 -8.50 -18.33
N VAL A 53 5.22 -7.72 -17.29
CA VAL A 53 5.29 -8.22 -15.92
C VAL A 53 3.90 -8.69 -15.47
N LEU A 54 2.85 -7.92 -15.77
CA LEU A 54 1.47 -8.28 -15.43
C LEU A 54 1.04 -9.58 -16.10
N GLU A 55 1.31 -9.75 -17.40
CA GLU A 55 0.99 -10.99 -18.13
C GLU A 55 1.67 -12.22 -17.52
N VAL A 56 2.95 -12.09 -17.15
CA VAL A 56 3.71 -13.18 -16.52
C VAL A 56 3.09 -13.53 -15.16
N GLU A 57 2.79 -12.53 -14.33
CA GLU A 57 2.20 -12.77 -13.02
C GLU A 57 0.81 -13.41 -13.10
N GLN A 58 -0.05 -12.94 -14.01
CA GLN A 58 -1.37 -13.55 -14.24
C GLN A 58 -1.24 -15.01 -14.66
N LYS A 59 -0.37 -15.30 -15.64
CA LYS A 59 -0.11 -16.67 -16.10
C LYS A 59 0.34 -17.58 -14.96
N TYR A 60 1.29 -17.14 -14.14
CA TYR A 60 1.77 -17.97 -13.04
C TYR A 60 0.80 -18.02 -11.87
N SER A 61 -0.04 -17.01 -11.64
CA SER A 61 -1.12 -17.07 -10.66
C SER A 61 -2.10 -18.21 -10.97
N GLU A 62 -2.54 -18.33 -12.23
CA GLU A 62 -3.42 -19.42 -12.67
C GLU A 62 -2.78 -20.80 -12.51
N ILE A 63 -1.48 -20.92 -12.83
CA ILE A 63 -0.72 -22.18 -12.69
C ILE A 63 -0.52 -22.54 -11.21
N ARG A 64 -0.27 -21.54 -10.34
CA ARG A 64 -0.07 -21.73 -8.89
C ARG A 64 -1.38 -22.13 -8.20
N ARG A 65 -2.52 -21.62 -8.62
CA ARG A 65 -3.84 -21.87 -7.99
C ARG A 65 -4.16 -23.35 -7.75
N PRO A 66 -4.13 -24.27 -8.74
CA PRO A 66 -4.41 -25.68 -8.49
C PRO A 66 -3.36 -26.37 -7.60
N VAL A 67 -2.12 -25.86 -7.56
CA VAL A 67 -1.09 -26.35 -6.64
C VAL A 67 -1.43 -25.94 -5.21
N TYR A 68 -1.84 -24.69 -4.99
CA TYR A 68 -2.27 -24.21 -3.67
C TYR A 68 -3.52 -24.92 -3.16
N LEU A 69 -4.50 -25.19 -4.03
CA LEU A 69 -5.70 -25.96 -3.65
C LEU A 69 -5.33 -27.37 -3.18
N ARG A 70 -4.53 -28.10 -3.95
CA ARG A 70 -4.05 -29.44 -3.54
C ARG A 70 -3.24 -29.41 -2.24
N ARG A 71 -2.40 -28.39 -2.06
CA ARG A 71 -1.66 -28.18 -0.81
C ARG A 71 -2.61 -27.94 0.36
N SER A 72 -3.62 -27.09 0.18
CA SER A 72 -4.63 -26.78 1.20
C SER A 72 -5.38 -28.03 1.65
N ASP A 73 -5.78 -28.90 0.72
CA ASP A 73 -6.48 -30.13 1.05
C ASP A 73 -5.61 -31.11 1.85
N ILE A 74 -4.30 -31.18 1.58
CA ILE A 74 -3.37 -31.96 2.40
C ILE A 74 -3.20 -31.33 3.79
N ILE A 75 -3.03 -30.00 3.87
CA ILE A 75 -2.86 -29.28 5.14
C ILE A 75 -4.04 -29.51 6.09
N LYS A 76 -5.29 -29.56 5.58
CA LYS A 76 -6.48 -29.85 6.40
C LYS A 76 -6.42 -31.20 7.13
N THR A 77 -5.61 -32.15 6.65
CA THR A 77 -5.43 -33.46 7.30
C THR A 77 -4.40 -33.44 8.42
N ILE A 78 -3.64 -32.34 8.59
CA ILE A 78 -2.60 -32.18 9.59
C ILE A 78 -3.16 -31.33 10.75
N PRO A 79 -3.36 -31.91 11.95
CA PRO A 79 -3.86 -31.17 13.10
C PRO A 79 -2.95 -29.99 13.48
N ASP A 80 -3.56 -28.87 13.86
CA ASP A 80 -2.88 -27.67 14.36
C ASP A 80 -1.77 -27.13 13.43
N PHE A 81 -1.82 -27.44 12.13
CA PHE A 81 -0.77 -27.05 11.18
C PHE A 81 -0.52 -25.55 11.18
N TRP A 82 -1.57 -24.72 11.01
CA TRP A 82 -1.42 -23.27 10.91
C TRP A 82 -1.01 -22.63 12.24
N LEU A 83 -1.54 -23.13 13.36
CA LEU A 83 -1.10 -22.70 14.69
C LEU A 83 0.40 -22.96 14.87
N THR A 84 0.85 -24.17 14.55
CA THR A 84 2.25 -24.56 14.64
C THR A 84 3.12 -23.75 13.69
N ALA A 85 2.68 -23.51 12.45
CA ALA A 85 3.38 -22.71 11.46
C ALA A 85 3.60 -21.27 11.93
N PHE A 86 2.56 -20.62 12.48
CA PHE A 86 2.66 -19.27 13.00
C PHE A 86 3.54 -19.19 14.25
N LEU A 87 3.43 -20.14 15.18
CA LEU A 87 4.28 -20.19 16.38
C LEU A 87 5.75 -20.47 16.06
N SER A 88 6.03 -21.17 14.96
CA SER A 88 7.40 -21.44 14.51
C SER A 88 8.05 -20.24 13.81
N HIS A 89 7.26 -19.24 13.39
CA HIS A 89 7.77 -18.07 12.69
C HIS A 89 8.08 -16.93 13.68
N PRO A 90 9.34 -16.43 13.77
CA PRO A 90 9.76 -15.49 14.81
C PRO A 90 8.88 -14.25 14.96
N LEU A 91 8.51 -13.60 13.84
CA LEU A 91 7.71 -12.38 13.89
C LEU A 91 6.22 -12.63 14.12
N LEU A 92 5.71 -13.83 13.81
CA LEU A 92 4.27 -14.12 13.91
C LEU A 92 3.93 -14.71 15.28
N SER A 93 4.84 -15.47 15.87
CA SER A 93 4.67 -16.02 17.21
C SER A 93 4.54 -14.93 18.27
N GLU A 94 5.30 -13.83 18.13
CA GLU A 94 5.20 -12.66 19.00
C GLU A 94 3.85 -11.94 18.94
N LEU A 95 3.08 -12.13 17.86
CA LEU A 95 1.75 -11.53 17.70
C LEU A 95 0.65 -12.37 18.36
N LEU A 96 0.91 -13.65 18.64
CA LEU A 96 -0.10 -14.58 19.15
C LEU A 96 -0.07 -14.65 20.67
N THR A 97 -1.11 -14.12 21.31
CA THR A 97 -1.36 -14.35 22.74
C THR A 97 -1.86 -15.77 23.00
N GLU A 98 -1.84 -16.23 24.26
CA GLU A 98 -2.40 -17.53 24.63
C GLU A 98 -3.87 -17.69 24.21
N GLU A 99 -4.63 -16.58 24.21
CA GLU A 99 -6.05 -16.63 23.84
C GLU A 99 -6.22 -16.68 22.33
N ASP A 100 -5.33 -16.02 21.58
CA ASP A 100 -5.27 -16.12 20.13
C ASP A 100 -4.98 -17.57 19.71
N GLN A 101 -4.07 -18.25 20.40
CA GLN A 101 -3.76 -19.65 20.12
C GLN A 101 -4.98 -20.56 20.26
N LYS A 102 -5.88 -20.30 21.23
CA LYS A 102 -7.13 -21.06 21.38
C LYS A 102 -8.08 -20.87 20.19
N MET A 103 -8.16 -19.66 19.64
CA MET A 103 -8.95 -19.38 18.43
C MET A 103 -8.31 -20.00 17.18
N PHE A 104 -6.97 -19.98 17.10
CA PHE A 104 -6.21 -20.56 15.99
C PHE A 104 -6.40 -22.08 15.85
N LYS A 105 -6.82 -22.79 16.89
CA LYS A 105 -7.23 -24.21 16.79
C LYS A 105 -8.39 -24.44 15.83
N TYR A 106 -9.18 -23.41 15.57
CA TYR A 106 -10.32 -23.45 14.65
C TYR A 106 -9.95 -22.97 13.23
N LEU A 107 -8.69 -22.54 13.01
CA LEU A 107 -8.21 -22.06 11.71
C LEU A 107 -7.97 -23.24 10.75
N GLU A 108 -8.77 -23.31 9.69
CA GLU A 108 -8.71 -24.39 8.71
C GLU A 108 -7.73 -24.07 7.57
N SER A 109 -7.70 -22.82 7.13
CA SER A 109 -6.85 -22.39 6.01
C SER A 109 -6.51 -20.92 6.07
N VAL A 110 -5.35 -20.60 5.48
CA VAL A 110 -4.91 -19.23 5.20
C VAL A 110 -4.74 -19.11 3.69
N ASP A 111 -5.52 -18.24 3.09
CA ASP A 111 -5.49 -17.94 1.67
C ASP A 111 -4.89 -16.55 1.47
N VAL A 112 -4.01 -16.42 0.46
CA VAL A 112 -3.48 -15.14 0.02
C VAL A 112 -3.77 -15.05 -1.47
N ASP A 113 -4.62 -14.11 -1.84
CA ASP A 113 -5.02 -13.87 -3.22
C ASP A 113 -4.58 -12.45 -3.62
N ASP A 114 -3.75 -12.38 -4.67
CA ASP A 114 -3.41 -11.12 -5.34
C ASP A 114 -4.66 -10.57 -6.05
N SER A 115 -4.77 -9.25 -6.19
CA SER A 115 -5.82 -8.67 -7.03
C SER A 115 -5.61 -9.02 -8.51
N LYS A 116 -6.67 -8.83 -9.31
CA LYS A 116 -6.63 -9.15 -10.76
C LYS A 116 -5.48 -8.46 -11.49
N ASP A 117 -5.20 -7.23 -11.10
CA ASP A 117 -3.92 -6.59 -11.34
C ASP A 117 -3.09 -6.76 -10.05
N VAL A 118 -2.00 -7.52 -10.15
CA VAL A 118 -1.13 -7.86 -9.01
C VAL A 118 -0.51 -6.60 -8.39
N LYS A 119 -0.40 -5.52 -9.15
CA LYS A 119 0.11 -4.23 -8.65
C LYS A 119 -0.91 -3.47 -7.82
N SER A 120 -2.21 -3.75 -8.00
CA SER A 120 -3.28 -3.04 -7.30
C SER A 120 -3.54 -3.53 -5.88
N GLY A 121 -2.91 -4.61 -5.42
CA GLY A 121 -3.17 -5.12 -4.07
C GLY A 121 -3.15 -6.62 -3.88
N TYR A 122 -3.44 -7.02 -2.63
CA TYR A 122 -3.62 -8.41 -2.24
C TYR A 122 -4.57 -8.51 -1.04
N SER A 123 -5.11 -9.70 -0.84
CA SER A 123 -5.95 -10.02 0.31
C SER A 123 -5.45 -11.25 1.04
N ILE A 124 -5.51 -11.20 2.36
CA ILE A 124 -5.18 -12.33 3.25
C ILE A 124 -6.49 -12.74 3.92
N THR A 125 -6.89 -14.00 3.73
CA THR A 125 -8.11 -14.56 4.30
C THR A 125 -7.78 -15.70 5.24
N LEU A 126 -8.24 -15.58 6.48
CA LEU A 126 -8.21 -16.64 7.49
C LEU A 126 -9.58 -17.31 7.52
N ASN A 127 -9.66 -18.59 7.16
CA ASN A 127 -10.91 -19.36 7.18
C ASN A 127 -11.00 -20.19 8.45
N PHE A 128 -12.04 -19.99 9.23
CA PHE A 128 -12.30 -20.66 10.50
C PHE A 128 -13.49 -21.60 10.38
N SER A 129 -13.37 -22.75 11.05
CA SER A 129 -14.49 -23.59 11.43
C SER A 129 -15.38 -22.86 12.45
N GLU A 130 -16.57 -23.42 12.68
CA GLU A 130 -17.46 -22.91 13.73
C GLU A 130 -16.79 -22.99 15.10
N ASN A 131 -16.79 -21.85 15.82
CA ASN A 131 -16.03 -21.69 17.05
C ASN A 131 -16.83 -20.89 18.09
N PRO A 132 -16.49 -20.96 19.39
CA PRO A 132 -17.24 -20.28 20.45
C PRO A 132 -16.93 -18.78 20.59
N TYR A 133 -16.01 -18.23 19.80
CA TYR A 133 -15.47 -16.88 20.01
C TYR A 133 -16.17 -15.81 19.16
N PHE A 134 -16.38 -16.09 17.87
CA PHE A 134 -16.99 -15.17 16.91
C PHE A 134 -17.86 -15.91 15.91
N GLU A 135 -18.75 -15.18 15.24
CA GLU A 135 -19.68 -15.73 14.25
C GLU A 135 -19.05 -15.91 12.86
N ASP A 136 -18.09 -15.05 12.52
CA ASP A 136 -17.51 -15.03 11.18
C ASP A 136 -16.68 -16.28 10.89
N ARG A 137 -16.94 -16.93 9.76
CA ARG A 137 -16.10 -18.06 9.29
C ARG A 137 -14.92 -17.60 8.45
N LYS A 138 -14.85 -16.33 8.09
CA LYS A 138 -13.79 -15.75 7.27
C LYS A 138 -13.41 -14.39 7.77
N LEU A 139 -12.14 -14.21 8.10
CA LEU A 139 -11.56 -12.91 8.44
C LEU A 139 -10.61 -12.51 7.34
N THR A 140 -10.95 -11.47 6.61
CA THR A 140 -10.19 -10.99 5.45
C THR A 140 -9.57 -9.64 5.75
N LYS A 141 -8.30 -9.47 5.37
CA LYS A 141 -7.64 -8.18 5.32
C LYS A 141 -7.15 -7.93 3.90
N THR A 142 -7.62 -6.84 3.30
CA THR A 142 -7.32 -6.45 1.93
C THR A 142 -6.49 -5.19 1.92
N TYR A 143 -5.41 -5.21 1.15
CA TYR A 143 -4.55 -4.09 0.85
C TYR A 143 -4.79 -3.71 -0.61
N ALA A 144 -5.20 -2.48 -0.87
CA ALA A 144 -5.38 -1.95 -2.21
C ALA A 144 -4.42 -0.78 -2.43
N PHE A 145 -3.67 -0.81 -3.52
CA PHE A 145 -2.72 0.21 -3.92
C PHE A 145 -3.30 0.99 -5.09
N ALA A 146 -3.40 2.31 -4.93
CA ALA A 146 -3.83 3.22 -5.99
C ALA A 146 -2.61 3.77 -6.74
N ASP A 147 -2.82 4.22 -7.98
CA ASP A 147 -1.77 4.73 -8.86
C ASP A 147 -1.11 6.01 -8.32
N ASP A 148 -1.83 6.76 -7.48
CA ASP A 148 -1.31 7.95 -6.78
C ASP A 148 -0.40 7.61 -5.58
N GLY A 149 -0.13 6.32 -5.35
CA GLY A 149 0.68 5.81 -4.24
C GLY A 149 -0.10 5.62 -2.95
N THR A 150 -1.40 5.92 -2.92
CA THR A 150 -2.24 5.74 -1.72
C THR A 150 -2.51 4.26 -1.48
N THR A 151 -2.35 3.81 -0.23
CA THR A 151 -2.73 2.45 0.19
C THR A 151 -4.01 2.48 1.00
N THR A 152 -5.05 1.79 0.53
CA THR A 152 -6.30 1.58 1.28
C THR A 152 -6.30 0.19 1.92
N ILE A 153 -6.58 0.13 3.21
CA ILE A 153 -6.63 -1.13 3.97
C ILE A 153 -8.05 -1.35 4.47
N ASN A 154 -8.63 -2.49 4.10
CA ASN A 154 -9.94 -2.92 4.56
C ASN A 154 -9.81 -4.23 5.33
N ALA A 155 -10.48 -4.36 6.47
CA ALA A 155 -10.46 -5.57 7.27
C ALA A 155 -11.89 -5.97 7.70
N THR A 156 -12.15 -7.26 7.81
CA THR A 156 -13.42 -7.77 8.35
C THR A 156 -13.60 -7.28 9.79
N HIS A 157 -14.75 -6.66 10.07
CA HIS A 157 -15.13 -6.34 11.43
C HIS A 157 -15.67 -7.59 12.13
N ILE A 158 -14.92 -8.10 13.12
CA ILE A 158 -15.24 -9.37 13.80
C ILE A 158 -16.50 -9.23 14.65
N LYS A 159 -17.47 -10.11 14.41
CA LYS A 159 -18.68 -10.26 15.21
C LYS A 159 -18.45 -11.23 16.36
N TRP A 160 -18.02 -10.68 17.48
CA TRP A 160 -17.76 -11.47 18.68
C TRP A 160 -19.05 -11.99 19.33
N LYS A 161 -19.00 -13.22 19.85
CA LYS A 161 -20.11 -13.84 20.58
C LYS A 161 -20.22 -13.29 22.00
N GLU A 162 -21.38 -13.47 22.63
CA GLU A 162 -21.67 -12.94 23.97
C GLU A 162 -20.62 -13.40 25.01
N GLY A 163 -20.11 -12.45 25.80
CA GLY A 163 -19.05 -12.70 26.80
C GLY A 163 -17.64 -12.84 26.22
N MET A 164 -17.49 -12.86 24.89
CA MET A 164 -16.20 -12.85 24.22
C MET A 164 -15.92 -11.44 23.74
N VAL A 165 -15.05 -10.70 24.44
CA VAL A 165 -14.46 -9.47 23.91
C VAL A 165 -12.98 -9.53 24.22
N LEU A 166 -12.15 -9.74 23.20
CA LEU A 166 -10.71 -9.62 23.34
C LEU A 166 -10.33 -8.13 23.35
N CYS A 167 -10.58 -7.49 24.49
CA CYS A 167 -10.02 -6.17 24.82
C CYS A 167 -8.56 -6.33 25.23
N SER A 168 -7.69 -6.63 24.27
CA SER A 168 -6.26 -6.41 24.45
C SER A 168 -5.69 -5.83 23.17
N PHE A 169 -5.11 -4.63 23.27
CA PHE A 169 -4.34 -3.95 22.22
C PHE A 169 -3.18 -4.80 21.66
N LYS A 170 -2.88 -5.96 22.27
CA LYS A 170 -1.84 -6.90 21.87
C LYS A 170 -2.36 -8.15 21.14
N SER A 171 -3.67 -8.34 20.98
CA SER A 171 -4.20 -9.52 20.29
C SER A 171 -3.90 -9.46 18.79
N PHE A 172 -3.50 -10.59 18.20
CA PHE A 172 -3.34 -10.76 16.76
C PHE A 172 -4.56 -10.29 15.97
N PHE A 173 -5.76 -10.61 16.47
CA PHE A 173 -7.01 -10.23 15.83
C PHE A 173 -7.27 -8.72 15.93
N SER A 174 -6.76 -8.05 16.96
CA SER A 174 -6.73 -6.58 17.01
C SER A 174 -5.76 -6.00 15.97
N VAL A 175 -4.62 -6.65 15.68
CA VAL A 175 -3.66 -6.19 14.66
C VAL A 175 -4.22 -6.36 13.24
N ILE A 176 -4.96 -7.43 12.99
CA ILE A 176 -5.66 -7.64 11.72
C ILE A 176 -6.73 -6.56 11.51
N VAL A 177 -7.49 -6.21 12.56
CA VAL A 177 -8.64 -5.29 12.43
C VAL A 177 -8.25 -3.80 12.55
N TRP A 178 -7.21 -3.43 13.30
CA TRP A 178 -6.97 -2.02 13.67
C TRP A 178 -5.62 -1.41 13.31
N LYS A 179 -4.57 -2.20 13.01
CA LYS A 179 -3.25 -1.62 12.77
C LYS A 179 -3.13 -1.20 11.30
N LEU A 180 -3.15 0.13 11.09
CA LEU A 180 -2.93 0.93 9.86
C LEU A 180 -4.15 1.75 9.36
N GLN A 181 -4.93 2.33 10.27
CA GLN A 181 -5.78 3.50 9.98
C GLN A 181 -5.20 4.79 10.61
N SER A 182 -3.90 4.81 10.93
CA SER A 182 -3.21 5.98 11.48
C SER A 182 -1.90 6.23 10.77
#